data_AF-A0A660XWA6-F1
#
_entry.id   AF-A0A660XWA6-F1
#
_cell.length_a   1.000
_cell.length_b   1.000
_cell.length_c   1.000
_cell.angle_alpha   90.00
_cell.angle_beta   90.00
_cell.angle_gamma   90.00
#
_symmetry.space_group_name_H-M   'P 1'
#
loop_
_entity.id
_entity.type
_entity.pdbx_description
1 polymer ?
#
loop_
_entity_poly.entity_id
_entity_poly.type
_entity_poly.pdbx_seq_one_letter_code
_entity_poly.pdbx_strand_id
1 'polypeptide(L)'
;MSDSQKFMRNILLFGGMWGVAEATLGYLLHFLPTGISGMVMFPIGFYFMFNAFKSTGKESAIFMTAMVAAGLKCVDLLIPANTFLKVSNPALSIILESLVVFGFVTFYREKQYFQPAALVSLGWIFLFIISQALIFKPAEGLYLMPAMKMTVYIAFNTFISGLLIGAYLKFRDVKMLNLNISHYSFIQPGLIIILAIICELGNSLI
;
A
#
# COMPACT_ATOMS: atom_id res chain seq x y z
N MET A 1 -10.09 26.59 5.09
CA MET A 1 -10.03 25.20 5.61
C MET A 1 -9.11 25.18 6.82
N SER A 2 -9.58 24.62 7.94
CA SER A 2 -8.75 24.40 9.13
C SER A 2 -7.66 23.36 8.86
N ASP A 3 -6.62 23.33 9.69
CA ASP A 3 -5.52 22.36 9.52
C ASP A 3 -6.01 20.91 9.67
N SER A 4 -6.98 20.66 10.56
CA SER A 4 -7.65 19.36 10.67
C SER A 4 -8.38 18.97 9.39
N GLN A 5 -9.04 19.92 8.71
CA GLN A 5 -9.69 19.66 7.43
C GLN A 5 -8.66 19.35 6.33
N LYS A 6 -7.54 20.08 6.27
CA LYS A 6 -6.47 19.83 5.29
C LYS A 6 -5.83 18.47 5.52
N PHE A 7 -5.58 18.13 6.77
CA PHE A 7 -5.07 16.83 7.18
C PHE A 7 -5.98 15.69 6.75
N MET A 8 -7.27 15.78 7.09
CA MET A 8 -8.26 14.76 6.72
C MET A 8 -8.40 14.62 5.20
N ARG A 9 -8.44 15.75 4.47
CA ARG A 9 -8.51 15.74 3.01
C ARG A 9 -7.34 14.99 2.39
N ASN A 10 -6.11 15.23 2.85
CA ASN A 10 -4.93 14.55 2.31
C ASN A 10 -5.00 13.04 2.58
N ILE A 11 -5.40 12.63 3.79
CA ILE A 11 -5.58 11.22 4.15
C ILE A 11 -6.60 10.55 3.24
N LEU A 12 -7.79 11.14 3.08
CA LEU A 12 -8.85 10.59 2.25
C LEU A 12 -8.45 10.54 0.78
N LEU A 13 -7.72 11.55 0.30
CA LEU A 13 -7.24 11.60 -1.08
C LEU A 13 -6.21 10.49 -1.35
N PHE A 14 -5.13 10.42 -0.58
CA PHE A 14 -4.07 9.43 -0.79
C PHE A 14 -4.57 8.01 -0.49
N GLY A 15 -5.37 7.83 0.55
CA GLY A 15 -5.94 6.53 0.90
C GLY A 15 -6.97 6.05 -0.13
N GLY A 16 -7.81 6.96 -0.63
CA GLY A 16 -8.73 6.68 -1.72
C GLY A 16 -8.02 6.32 -3.02
N MET A 17 -6.97 7.06 -3.41
CA MET A 17 -6.19 6.74 -4.61
C MET A 17 -5.48 5.39 -4.50
N TRP A 18 -5.00 5.05 -3.30
CA TRP A 18 -4.47 3.70 -3.05
C TRP A 18 -5.57 2.65 -3.16
N GLY A 19 -6.74 2.87 -2.57
CA GLY A 19 -7.90 1.98 -2.73
C GLY A 19 -8.29 1.76 -4.20
N VAL A 20 -8.29 2.81 -5.03
CA VAL A 20 -8.47 2.67 -6.49
C VAL A 20 -7.37 1.82 -7.11
N ALA A 21 -6.11 2.01 -6.72
CA ALA A 21 -4.99 1.22 -7.24
C ALA A 21 -5.10 -0.26 -6.85
N GLU A 22 -5.48 -0.58 -5.61
CA GLU A 22 -5.78 -1.96 -5.16
C GLU A 22 -6.91 -2.58 -5.99
N ALA A 23 -8.01 -1.84 -6.14
CA ALA A 23 -9.18 -2.25 -6.89
C ALA A 23 -8.98 -2.21 -8.43
N THR A 24 -7.79 -1.91 -8.93
CA THR A 24 -7.53 -1.91 -10.38
C THR A 24 -6.25 -2.65 -10.68
N LEU A 25 -5.11 -2.03 -10.41
CA LEU A 25 -3.79 -2.63 -10.59
C LEU A 25 -3.62 -3.87 -9.72
N GLY A 26 -4.05 -3.84 -8.46
CA GLY A 26 -4.01 -5.00 -7.58
C GLY A 26 -4.80 -6.18 -8.14
N TYR A 27 -6.04 -5.94 -8.61
CA TYR A 27 -6.84 -6.93 -9.32
C TYR A 27 -6.14 -7.49 -10.56
N LEU A 28 -5.59 -6.62 -11.43
CA LEU A 28 -4.87 -7.06 -12.63
C LEU A 28 -3.63 -7.89 -12.30
N LEU A 29 -2.92 -7.56 -11.23
CA LEU A 29 -1.74 -8.29 -10.79
C LEU A 29 -2.07 -9.69 -10.23
N HIS A 30 -3.32 -9.97 -9.85
CA HIS A 30 -3.74 -11.32 -9.48
C HIS A 30 -3.78 -12.29 -10.68
N PHE A 31 -3.77 -11.80 -11.92
CA PHE A 31 -3.58 -12.66 -13.10
C PHE A 31 -2.12 -13.09 -13.30
N LEU A 32 -1.17 -12.50 -12.56
CA LEU A 32 0.23 -12.91 -12.56
C LEU A 32 0.49 -13.96 -11.47
N PRO A 33 1.60 -14.71 -11.56
CA PRO A 33 2.01 -15.64 -10.52
C PRO A 33 1.95 -15.06 -9.10
N THR A 34 1.51 -15.90 -8.15
CA THR A 34 1.34 -15.53 -6.74
C THR A 34 2.58 -14.83 -6.16
N GLY A 35 2.33 -13.71 -5.47
CA GLY A 35 3.36 -12.90 -4.82
C GLY A 35 3.87 -11.74 -5.66
N ILE A 36 3.71 -11.74 -6.99
CA ILE A 36 4.10 -10.59 -7.82
C ILE A 36 3.30 -9.33 -7.45
N SER A 37 2.02 -9.48 -7.09
CA SER A 37 1.19 -8.36 -6.65
C SER A 37 1.84 -7.57 -5.51
N GLY A 38 2.32 -8.26 -4.46
CA GLY A 38 2.98 -7.60 -3.32
C GLY A 38 4.29 -6.88 -3.69
N MET A 39 5.03 -7.37 -4.69
CA MET A 39 6.27 -6.73 -5.15
C MET A 39 6.01 -5.34 -5.76
N VAL A 40 4.85 -5.15 -6.39
CA VAL A 40 4.48 -3.94 -7.12
C VAL A 40 3.57 -3.04 -6.29
N MET A 41 2.60 -3.62 -5.59
CA MET A 41 1.62 -2.87 -4.80
C MET A 41 2.26 -2.23 -3.57
N PHE A 42 3.25 -2.86 -2.94
CA PHE A 42 3.94 -2.23 -1.81
C PHE A 42 4.64 -0.91 -2.18
N PRO A 43 5.44 -0.80 -3.26
CA PRO A 43 5.93 0.49 -3.74
C PRO A 43 4.86 1.54 -4.02
N ILE A 44 3.68 1.12 -4.51
CA ILE A 44 2.54 2.00 -4.76
C ILE A 44 1.94 2.49 -3.42
N GLY A 45 1.72 1.59 -2.47
CA GLY A 45 1.28 1.91 -1.11
C GLY A 45 2.27 2.84 -0.41
N PHE A 46 3.58 2.55 -0.52
CA PHE A 46 4.66 3.41 -0.05
C PHE A 46 4.54 4.82 -0.64
N TYR A 47 4.34 4.95 -1.95
CA TYR A 47 4.16 6.24 -2.62
C TYR A 47 3.00 7.02 -1.99
N PHE A 48 1.82 6.42 -1.81
CA PHE A 48 0.67 7.12 -1.24
C PHE A 48 0.88 7.52 0.22
N MET A 49 1.38 6.60 1.05
CA MET A 49 1.66 6.87 2.46
C MET A 49 2.76 7.93 2.66
N PHE A 50 3.85 7.84 1.89
CA PHE A 50 4.96 8.78 1.98
C PHE A 50 4.56 10.18 1.52
N ASN A 51 3.78 10.30 0.44
CA ASN A 51 3.26 11.60 0.02
C ASN A 51 2.22 12.17 1.01
N ALA A 52 1.39 11.33 1.64
CA ALA A 52 0.49 11.78 2.70
C ALA A 52 1.27 12.34 3.90
N PHE A 53 2.34 11.66 4.31
CA PHE A 53 3.29 12.15 5.31
C PHE A 53 3.91 13.49 4.89
N LYS A 54 4.53 13.58 3.70
CA LYS A 54 5.17 14.82 3.24
C LYS A 54 4.19 15.98 3.07
N SER A 55 2.94 15.71 2.69
CA SER A 55 1.90 16.73 2.50
C SER A 55 1.30 17.25 3.82
N THR A 56 1.38 16.46 4.89
CA THR A 56 0.77 16.80 6.19
C THR A 56 1.80 17.16 7.26
N GLY A 57 3.05 16.72 7.10
CA GLY A 57 4.11 16.82 8.10
C GLY A 57 3.88 15.93 9.34
N LYS A 58 2.90 15.01 9.31
CA LYS A 58 2.54 14.17 10.46
C LYS A 58 2.72 12.70 10.14
N GLU A 59 3.47 11.98 10.98
CA GLU A 59 3.69 10.54 10.82
C GLU A 59 2.37 9.74 10.93
N SER A 60 1.40 10.22 11.72
CA SER A 60 0.08 9.60 11.82
C SER A 60 -0.68 9.54 10.48
N ALA A 61 -0.33 10.38 9.51
CA ALA A 61 -0.90 10.32 8.17
C ALA A 61 -0.61 9.00 7.45
N ILE A 62 0.51 8.34 7.77
CA ILE A 62 0.91 7.03 7.18
C ILE A 62 -0.15 5.99 7.53
N PHE A 63 -0.40 5.81 8.83
CA PHE A 63 -1.39 4.86 9.33
C PHE A 63 -2.81 5.19 8.88
N MET A 64 -3.22 6.47 8.97
CA MET A 64 -4.57 6.84 8.58
C MET A 64 -4.82 6.66 7.08
N THR A 65 -3.81 6.88 6.23
CA THR A 65 -3.89 6.61 4.79
C THR A 65 -4.10 5.12 4.52
N ALA A 66 -3.34 4.26 5.20
CA ALA A 66 -3.49 2.81 5.11
C ALA A 66 -4.84 2.32 5.65
N MET A 67 -5.35 2.90 6.74
CA MET A 67 -6.68 2.56 7.27
C MET A 67 -7.80 2.86 6.27
N VAL A 68 -7.71 3.97 5.52
CA VAL A 68 -8.67 4.28 4.46
C VAL A 68 -8.60 3.23 3.35
N ALA A 69 -7.41 2.89 2.85
CA ALA A 69 -7.24 1.88 1.80
C ALA A 69 -7.70 0.48 2.25
N ALA A 70 -7.33 0.05 3.46
CA ALA A 70 -7.76 -1.21 4.04
C ALA A 70 -9.28 -1.24 4.28
N GLY A 71 -9.86 -0.12 4.72
CA GLY A 71 -11.31 0.02 4.87
C GLY A 71 -12.05 -0.12 3.54
N LEU A 72 -11.52 0.47 2.46
CA LEU A 72 -12.05 0.27 1.11
C LEU A 72 -11.93 -1.19 0.69
N LYS A 73 -10.82 -1.86 1.00
CA LYS A 73 -10.67 -3.28 0.71
C LYS A 73 -11.70 -4.14 1.45
N CYS A 74 -12.00 -3.81 2.70
CA CYS A 74 -13.01 -4.50 3.49
C CYS A 74 -14.45 -4.37 2.96
N VAL A 75 -14.73 -3.47 2.01
CA VAL A 75 -16.04 -3.40 1.34
C VAL A 75 -16.37 -4.73 0.64
N ASP A 76 -15.36 -5.47 0.19
CA ASP A 76 -15.53 -6.80 -0.42
C ASP A 76 -16.19 -7.82 0.51
N LEU A 77 -16.13 -7.63 1.84
CA LEU A 77 -16.83 -8.50 2.82
C LEU A 77 -18.36 -8.38 2.73
N LEU A 78 -18.87 -7.30 2.15
CA LEU A 78 -20.31 -7.11 1.93
C LEU A 78 -20.83 -7.90 0.73
N ILE A 79 -19.94 -8.51 -0.05
CA ILE A 79 -20.25 -9.26 -1.25
C ILE A 79 -20.22 -10.76 -0.93
N PRO A 80 -21.37 -11.47 -1.00
CA PRO A 80 -21.46 -12.87 -0.58
C PRO A 80 -20.52 -13.84 -1.30
N ALA A 81 -20.03 -13.49 -2.49
CA ALA A 81 -19.11 -14.30 -3.28
C ALA A 81 -17.67 -14.31 -2.74
N ASN A 82 -17.28 -13.36 -1.89
CA ASN A 82 -15.93 -13.26 -1.35
C ASN A 82 -15.78 -14.01 -0.02
N THR A 83 -14.62 -14.63 0.18
CA THR A 83 -14.29 -15.30 1.45
C THR A 83 -13.60 -14.33 2.40
N PHE A 84 -13.77 -14.55 3.71
CA PHE A 84 -13.11 -13.75 4.73
C PHE A 84 -11.59 -13.66 4.53
N LEU A 85 -10.94 -14.78 4.16
CA LEU A 85 -9.50 -14.84 3.93
C LEU A 85 -9.06 -14.00 2.71
N LYS A 86 -9.82 -14.03 1.62
CA LYS A 86 -9.53 -13.28 0.38
C LYS A 86 -9.53 -11.77 0.62
N VAL A 87 -10.32 -11.28 1.57
CA VAL A 87 -10.42 -9.85 1.90
C VAL A 87 -9.49 -9.45 3.05
N SER A 88 -9.43 -10.26 4.12
CA SER A 88 -8.64 -9.93 5.32
C SER A 88 -7.13 -9.98 5.09
N ASN A 89 -6.63 -10.88 4.23
CA ASN A 89 -5.19 -10.98 3.96
C ASN A 89 -4.65 -9.72 3.25
N PRO A 90 -5.24 -9.22 2.14
CA PRO A 90 -4.86 -7.92 1.57
C PRO A 90 -5.10 -6.74 2.51
N ALA A 91 -6.21 -6.70 3.25
CA ALA A 91 -6.46 -5.61 4.20
C ALA A 91 -5.40 -5.57 5.32
N LEU A 92 -5.01 -6.73 5.85
CA LEU A 92 -3.92 -6.82 6.83
C LEU A 92 -2.57 -6.45 6.21
N SER A 93 -2.33 -6.86 4.96
CA SER A 93 -1.14 -6.51 4.17
C SER A 93 -0.94 -4.98 4.19
N ILE A 94 -1.96 -4.23 3.74
CA ILE A 94 -1.99 -2.76 3.71
C ILE A 94 -1.61 -2.15 5.08
N ILE A 95 -2.16 -2.70 6.17
CA ILE A 95 -1.89 -2.21 7.53
C ILE A 95 -0.44 -2.49 7.93
N LEU A 96 0.07 -3.69 7.65
CA LEU A 96 1.45 -4.06 7.97
C LEU A 96 2.45 -3.25 7.13
N GLU A 97 2.14 -2.93 5.87
CA GLU A 97 2.96 -2.02 5.06
C GLU A 97 3.13 -0.67 5.77
N SER A 98 2.06 -0.13 6.35
CA SER A 98 2.11 1.15 7.05
C SER A 98 3.02 1.16 8.28
N LEU A 99 3.15 0.03 8.99
CA LEU A 99 4.11 -0.10 10.10
C LEU A 99 5.55 0.02 9.60
N VAL A 100 5.86 -0.63 8.48
CA VAL A 100 7.21 -0.62 7.91
C VAL A 100 7.54 0.75 7.32
N VAL A 101 6.58 1.41 6.66
CA VAL A 101 6.76 2.79 6.15
C VAL A 101 6.89 3.81 7.27
N PHE A 102 6.14 3.64 8.37
CA PHE A 102 6.29 4.47 9.56
C PHE A 102 7.71 4.37 10.12
N GLY A 103 8.20 3.14 10.36
CA GLY A 103 9.58 2.91 10.81
C GLY A 103 10.60 3.49 9.83
N PHE A 104 10.38 3.36 8.52
CA PHE A 104 11.24 3.98 7.51
C PHE A 104 11.30 5.50 7.66
N VAL A 105 10.17 6.19 7.80
CA VAL A 105 10.13 7.66 7.89
C VAL A 105 10.88 8.17 9.12
N THR A 106 10.83 7.45 10.24
CA THR A 106 11.56 7.82 11.48
C THR A 106 13.10 7.78 11.31
N PHE A 107 13.63 6.90 10.45
CA PHE A 107 15.08 6.75 10.26
C PHE A 107 15.61 7.30 8.92
N TYR A 108 14.72 7.59 7.96
CA TYR A 108 15.09 8.00 6.62
C TYR A 108 15.82 9.34 6.61
N ARG A 109 16.92 9.40 5.84
CA ARG A 109 17.70 10.62 5.60
C ARG A 109 17.66 10.94 4.12
N GLU A 110 17.31 12.19 3.76
CA GLU A 110 16.98 12.60 2.38
C GLU A 110 18.11 12.45 1.33
N LYS A 111 19.32 12.05 1.73
CA LYS A 111 20.48 11.82 0.85
C LYS A 111 20.73 10.34 0.50
N GLN A 112 19.97 9.41 1.09
CA GLN A 112 20.08 7.98 0.81
C GLN A 112 18.77 7.49 0.17
N TYR A 113 18.85 6.82 -0.97
CA TYR A 113 17.66 6.41 -1.72
C TYR A 113 17.48 4.90 -1.74
N PHE A 114 18.42 4.17 -2.37
CA PHE A 114 18.26 2.74 -2.63
C PHE A 114 18.51 1.84 -1.42
N GLN A 115 19.48 2.17 -0.57
CA GLN A 115 19.74 1.38 0.65
C GLN A 115 18.54 1.38 1.61
N PRO A 116 17.97 2.53 2.02
CA PRO A 116 16.79 2.50 2.89
C PRO A 116 15.55 1.94 2.18
N ALA A 117 15.46 2.08 0.84
CA ALA A 117 14.40 1.43 0.04
C ALA A 117 14.50 -0.11 0.03
N ALA A 118 15.71 -0.67 -0.02
CA ALA A 118 15.91 -2.11 0.11
C ALA A 118 15.53 -2.60 1.50
N LEU A 119 15.92 -1.86 2.55
CA LEU A 119 15.58 -2.20 3.94
C LEU A 119 14.07 -2.17 4.20
N VAL A 120 13.36 -1.15 3.69
CA VAL A 120 11.90 -1.08 3.84
C VAL A 120 11.21 -2.21 3.08
N SER A 121 11.70 -2.54 1.88
CA SER A 121 11.16 -3.66 1.07
C SER A 121 11.40 -5.02 1.71
N LEU A 122 12.58 -5.20 2.34
CA LEU A 122 12.91 -6.39 3.09
C LEU A 122 12.05 -6.52 4.36
N GLY A 123 11.93 -5.42 5.13
CA GLY A 123 11.12 -5.38 6.34
C GLY A 123 9.65 -5.71 6.06
N TRP A 124 9.11 -5.15 4.98
CA TRP A 124 7.76 -5.43 4.50
C TRP A 124 7.54 -6.94 4.29
N ILE A 125 8.35 -7.56 3.43
CA ILE A 125 8.09 -8.94 3.05
C ILE A 125 8.31 -9.92 4.19
N PHE A 126 9.26 -9.65 5.08
CA PHE A 126 9.43 -10.44 6.30
C PHE A 126 8.21 -10.34 7.21
N LEU A 127 7.73 -9.12 7.46
CA LEU A 127 6.57 -8.91 8.33
C LEU A 127 5.32 -9.60 7.77
N PHE A 128 5.13 -9.53 6.44
CA PHE A 128 4.01 -10.19 5.76
C PHE A 128 4.10 -11.73 5.83
N ILE A 129 5.27 -12.32 5.60
CA ILE A 129 5.45 -13.78 5.70
C ILE A 129 5.19 -14.25 7.15
N ILE A 130 5.71 -13.52 8.14
CA ILE A 130 5.49 -13.82 9.56
C ILE A 130 3.99 -13.72 9.89
N SER A 131 3.30 -12.66 9.47
CA SER A 131 1.88 -12.50 9.75
C SER A 131 1.04 -13.61 9.11
N GLN A 132 1.36 -14.03 7.88
CA GLN A 132 0.71 -15.18 7.25
C GLN A 132 0.91 -16.47 8.05
N ALA A 133 2.13 -16.70 8.53
CA ALA A 133 2.46 -17.88 9.33
C ALA A 133 1.83 -17.86 10.74
N LEU A 134 1.39 -16.71 11.26
CA LEU A 134 0.78 -16.61 12.58
C LEU A 134 -0.75 -16.59 12.52
N ILE A 135 -1.34 -15.95 11.51
CA ILE A 135 -2.77 -15.63 11.46
C ILE A 135 -3.53 -16.54 10.49
N PHE A 136 -2.93 -16.92 9.36
CA PHE A 136 -3.63 -17.58 8.25
C PHE A 136 -3.27 -19.06 8.08
N LYS A 137 -2.57 -19.66 9.06
CA LYS A 137 -2.30 -21.10 9.06
C LYS A 137 -3.60 -21.92 9.13
N PRO A 138 -3.73 -23.05 8.39
CA PRO A 138 -2.82 -23.60 7.39
C PRO A 138 -3.24 -23.29 5.93
N ALA A 139 -4.11 -22.29 5.72
CA ALA A 139 -4.90 -22.18 4.50
C ALA A 139 -4.05 -21.98 3.24
N GLU A 140 -3.29 -20.87 3.15
CA GLU A 140 -2.41 -20.54 2.02
C GLU A 140 -1.37 -19.49 2.46
N GLY A 141 -0.18 -19.45 1.86
CA GLY A 141 0.80 -18.38 2.12
C GLY A 141 2.20 -18.65 1.60
N LEU A 142 3.00 -17.59 1.52
CA LEU A 142 4.40 -17.63 1.06
C LEU A 142 5.29 -18.50 1.98
N TYR A 143 4.90 -18.64 3.25
CA TYR A 143 5.60 -19.46 4.25
C TYR A 143 5.56 -20.97 3.95
N LEU A 144 4.66 -21.42 3.08
CA LEU A 144 4.55 -22.83 2.66
C LEU A 144 5.52 -23.18 1.52
N MET A 145 6.18 -22.19 0.92
CA MET A 145 7.12 -22.44 -0.18
C MET A 145 8.37 -23.18 0.31
N PRO A 146 8.98 -24.04 -0.54
CA PRO A 146 10.29 -24.59 -0.27
C PRO A 146 11.31 -23.49 0.04
N ALA A 147 12.19 -23.71 1.02
CA ALA A 147 13.11 -22.69 1.53
C ALA A 147 13.87 -21.95 0.42
N MET A 148 14.42 -22.67 -0.56
CA MET A 148 15.12 -22.07 -1.70
C MET A 148 14.23 -21.13 -2.54
N LYS A 149 12.97 -21.53 -2.82
CA LYS A 149 12.03 -20.69 -3.56
C LYS A 149 11.67 -19.44 -2.76
N MET A 150 11.46 -19.59 -1.45
CA MET A 150 11.18 -18.47 -0.55
C MET A 150 12.36 -17.49 -0.50
N THR A 151 13.59 -17.98 -0.38
CA THR A 151 14.80 -17.11 -0.36
C THR A 151 14.95 -16.34 -1.67
N VAL A 152 14.78 -17.01 -2.82
CA VAL A 152 14.84 -16.35 -4.14
C VAL A 152 13.72 -15.33 -4.27
N TYR A 153 12.51 -15.66 -3.83
CA TYR A 153 11.37 -14.76 -3.84
C TYR A 153 11.62 -13.51 -2.99
N ILE A 154 12.11 -13.67 -1.75
CA ILE A 154 12.44 -12.54 -0.86
C ILE A 154 13.50 -11.66 -1.52
N ALA A 155 14.58 -12.24 -2.04
CA ALA A 155 15.64 -11.50 -2.71
C ALA A 155 15.12 -10.70 -3.91
N PHE A 156 14.30 -11.33 -4.75
CA PHE A 156 13.73 -10.69 -5.94
C PHE A 156 12.72 -9.60 -5.57
N ASN A 157 11.83 -9.86 -4.60
CA ASN A 157 10.89 -8.87 -4.06
C ASN A 157 11.66 -7.66 -3.52
N THR A 158 12.64 -7.87 -2.66
CA THR A 158 13.45 -6.79 -2.09
C THR A 158 14.19 -5.98 -3.16
N PHE A 159 14.70 -6.65 -4.19
CA PHE A 159 15.37 -5.98 -5.29
C PHE A 159 14.41 -5.12 -6.11
N ILE A 160 13.29 -5.69 -6.58
CA ILE A 160 12.32 -4.98 -7.43
C ILE A 160 11.64 -3.85 -6.66
N SER A 161 11.06 -4.14 -5.50
CA SER A 161 10.40 -3.11 -4.68
C SER A 161 11.39 -2.05 -4.22
N GLY A 162 12.62 -2.44 -3.85
CA GLY A 162 13.68 -1.51 -3.45
C GLY A 162 14.14 -0.61 -4.59
N LEU A 163 14.20 -1.11 -5.83
CA LEU A 163 14.48 -0.31 -7.01
C LEU A 163 13.35 0.68 -7.29
N LEU A 164 12.09 0.26 -7.24
CA LEU A 164 10.94 1.12 -7.50
C LEU A 164 10.84 2.25 -6.45
N ILE A 165 10.95 1.91 -5.16
CA ILE A 165 10.94 2.89 -4.06
C ILE A 165 12.16 3.79 -4.13
N GLY A 166 13.36 3.23 -4.36
CA GLY A 166 14.60 4.00 -4.46
C GLY A 166 14.60 4.97 -5.65
N ALA A 167 14.07 4.54 -6.79
CA ALA A 167 13.88 5.41 -7.96
C ALA A 167 12.89 6.54 -7.65
N TYR A 168 11.75 6.23 -7.04
CA TYR A 168 10.80 7.25 -6.60
C TYR A 168 11.47 8.26 -5.66
N LEU A 169 12.18 7.81 -4.63
CA LEU A 169 12.86 8.70 -3.67
C LEU A 169 13.93 9.57 -4.33
N LYS A 170 14.69 9.04 -5.30
CA LYS A 170 15.73 9.77 -6.04
C LYS A 170 15.16 10.85 -6.96
N PHE A 171 14.04 10.56 -7.62
CA PHE A 171 13.49 11.44 -8.66
C PHE A 171 12.32 12.32 -8.18
N ARG A 172 11.86 12.16 -6.93
CA ARG A 172 10.73 12.93 -6.37
C ARG A 172 10.91 14.45 -6.48
N ASP A 173 12.15 14.94 -6.38
CA ASP A 173 12.47 16.38 -6.40
C ASP A 173 12.65 16.94 -7.83
N VAL A 174 12.83 16.07 -8.83
CA VAL A 174 13.16 16.47 -10.23
C VAL A 174 11.95 17.04 -10.96
N LYS A 175 10.75 16.72 -10.50
CA LYS A 175 9.48 17.36 -10.82
C LYS A 175 8.54 16.76 -9.79
N MET A 176 8.29 17.45 -8.68
CA MET A 176 7.05 17.15 -7.99
C MET A 176 5.97 17.24 -9.06
N LEU A 177 5.29 16.12 -9.32
CA LEU A 177 3.87 16.18 -9.64
C LEU A 177 3.30 16.93 -8.43
N ASN A 178 3.38 18.26 -8.50
CA ASN A 178 2.71 19.18 -7.61
C ASN A 178 1.24 18.99 -7.99
N LEU A 179 0.68 17.86 -7.54
CA LEU A 179 -0.73 17.73 -7.32
C LEU A 179 -0.97 18.85 -6.31
N ASN A 180 -1.36 20.01 -6.84
CA ASN A 180 -1.61 21.18 -6.05
C ASN A 180 -2.94 20.93 -5.34
N ILE A 181 -2.90 20.06 -4.32
CA ILE A 181 -4.07 19.59 -3.57
C ILE A 181 -4.75 20.76 -2.86
N SER A 182 -4.10 21.92 -2.78
CA SER A 182 -4.70 23.16 -2.30
C SER A 182 -5.95 23.59 -3.09
N HIS A 183 -6.01 23.30 -4.40
CA HIS A 183 -7.18 23.61 -5.25
C HIS A 183 -8.24 22.50 -5.25
N TYR A 184 -7.94 21.36 -4.65
CA TYR A 184 -8.85 20.24 -4.61
C TYR A 184 -9.84 20.37 -3.46
N SER A 185 -11.13 20.48 -3.81
CA SER A 185 -12.23 20.61 -2.86
C SER A 185 -12.50 19.26 -2.17
N PHE A 186 -13.18 19.28 -1.02
CA PHE A 186 -13.53 18.06 -0.27
C PHE A 186 -14.40 17.07 -1.08
N ILE A 187 -15.02 17.55 -2.17
CA ILE A 187 -15.80 16.73 -3.09
C ILE A 187 -14.90 15.69 -3.79
N GLN A 188 -13.64 16.01 -4.09
CA GLN A 188 -12.78 15.10 -4.85
C GLN A 188 -12.33 13.85 -4.09
N PRO A 189 -11.89 13.91 -2.82
CA PRO A 189 -11.68 12.69 -2.03
C PRO A 189 -12.94 11.83 -1.93
N GLY A 190 -14.12 12.44 -1.79
CA GLY A 190 -15.40 11.72 -1.79
C GLY A 190 -15.64 10.98 -3.11
N LEU A 191 -15.42 11.63 -4.26
CA LEU A 191 -15.53 11.00 -5.57
C LEU A 191 -14.53 9.86 -5.77
N ILE A 192 -13.29 10.00 -5.28
CA ILE A 192 -12.28 8.94 -5.37
C ILE A 192 -12.66 7.74 -4.51
N ILE A 193 -13.22 7.97 -3.31
CA ILE A 193 -13.73 6.89 -2.45
C ILE A 193 -14.88 6.16 -3.14
N ILE A 194 -15.82 6.90 -3.73
CA ILE A 194 -16.92 6.31 -4.50
C ILE A 194 -16.37 5.50 -5.68
N LEU A 195 -15.39 6.03 -6.41
CA LEU A 195 -14.73 5.32 -7.50
C LEU A 195 -14.05 4.04 -7.03
N ALA A 196 -13.32 4.06 -5.91
CA ALA A 196 -12.68 2.88 -5.33
C ALA A 196 -13.71 1.81 -4.98
N ILE A 197 -14.84 2.21 -4.37
CA ILE A 197 -15.95 1.29 -4.06
C ILE A 197 -16.52 0.70 -5.35
N ILE A 198 -16.79 1.51 -6.37
CA ILE A 198 -17.31 1.03 -7.66
C ILE A 198 -16.34 0.03 -8.31
N CYS A 199 -15.04 0.29 -8.26
CA CYS A 199 -14.01 -0.63 -8.79
C CYS A 199 -13.99 -1.96 -8.01
N GLU A 200 -14.06 -1.93 -6.67
CA GLU A 200 -14.10 -3.17 -5.87
C GLU A 200 -15.36 -3.98 -6.12
N LEU A 201 -16.52 -3.32 -6.17
CA LEU A 201 -17.78 -3.97 -6.53
C LEU A 201 -17.71 -4.59 -7.92
N GLY A 202 -17.12 -3.89 -8.90
CA GLY A 202 -16.95 -4.37 -10.27
C GLY A 202 -16.08 -5.63 -10.34
N ASN A 203 -14.93 -5.63 -9.67
CA ASN A 203 -14.01 -6.77 -9.65
C ASN A 203 -14.61 -8.01 -8.98
N SER A 204 -15.41 -7.81 -7.95
CA SER A 204 -16.00 -8.90 -7.18
C SER A 204 -17.18 -9.58 -7.90
N LEU A 205 -17.65 -9.01 -9.01
CA LEU A 205 -18.71 -9.58 -9.86
C LEU A 205 -18.17 -10.38 -11.07
N ILE A 206 -16.85 -10.35 -11.31
CA ILE A 206 -16.15 -11.02 -12.43
C ILE A 206 -15.35 -12.20 -11.88
#